data_AF-A0A9E3IMD1-F1
#
_entry.id   AF-A0A9E3IMD1-F1
#
_cell.length_a   1.000
_cell.length_b   1.000
_cell.length_c   1.000
_cell.angle_alpha   90.00
_cell.angle_beta   90.00
_cell.angle_gamma   90.00
#
_symmetry.space_group_name_H-M   'P 1'
#
loop_
_entity.id
_entity.type
_entity.pdbx_description
1 polymer ?
#
loop_
_entity_poly.entity_id
_entity_poly.type
_entity_poly.pdbx_seq_one_letter_code
_entity_poly.pdbx_strand_id
1 'polypeptide(L)'
;MNWFFWALLSALFAGATAILAKVGVANVNSHLATAIRTTVILAFAWTIALAVAPSREIFTLSKRTWLFLALSGVATGLSWLCYFRALQLGAASKVAPVDKLSVVFVLVFAALFLGESLTWRTGLGGALIVAGAVVLVLK
;
A
#
# COMPACT_ATOMS: atom_id res chain seq x y z
N MET A 1 -10.05 5.33 -20.26
CA MET A 1 -10.29 5.65 -18.83
C MET A 1 -9.00 6.18 -18.23
N ASN A 2 -9.04 7.29 -17.50
CA ASN A 2 -7.84 7.99 -17.04
C ASN A 2 -7.30 7.37 -15.73
N TRP A 3 -5.97 7.20 -15.61
CA TRP A 3 -5.29 6.63 -14.43
C TRP A 3 -5.68 7.33 -13.12
N PHE A 4 -5.98 8.63 -13.22
CA PHE A 4 -6.40 9.47 -12.10
C PHE A 4 -7.68 8.97 -11.42
N PHE A 5 -8.66 8.47 -12.20
CA PHE A 5 -9.91 7.94 -11.64
C PHE A 5 -9.64 6.71 -10.76
N TRP A 6 -8.81 5.78 -11.25
CA TRP A 6 -8.42 4.58 -10.48
C TRP A 6 -7.59 4.93 -9.24
N ALA A 7 -6.73 5.96 -9.34
CA ALA A 7 -5.96 6.45 -8.18
C ALA A 7 -6.88 7.04 -7.10
N LEU A 8 -7.90 7.81 -7.48
CA LEU A 8 -8.87 8.37 -6.54
C LEU A 8 -9.69 7.27 -5.86
N LEU A 9 -10.12 6.27 -6.62
CA LEU A 9 -10.83 5.10 -6.09
C LEU A 9 -9.93 4.30 -5.14
N SER A 10 -8.65 4.12 -5.46
CA SER A 10 -7.66 3.51 -4.57
C SER A 10 -7.50 4.29 -3.25
N ALA A 11 -7.43 5.62 -3.32
CA ALA A 11 -7.34 6.47 -2.13
C ALA A 11 -8.58 6.33 -1.22
N LEU A 12 -9.78 6.27 -1.79
CA LEU A 12 -11.02 6.03 -1.06
C LEU A 12 -10.99 4.68 -0.32
N PHE A 13 -10.67 3.60 -1.04
CA PHE A 13 -10.59 2.26 -0.44
C PHE A 13 -9.48 2.16 0.62
N ALA A 14 -8.34 2.83 0.42
CA ALA A 14 -7.27 2.89 1.41
C ALA A 14 -7.73 3.56 2.72
N GLY A 15 -8.50 4.64 2.62
CA GLY A 15 -9.10 5.32 3.77
C GLY A 15 -10.10 4.43 4.52
N ALA A 16 -11.05 3.83 3.80
CA ALA A 16 -12.01 2.88 4.39
C ALA A 16 -11.29 1.70 5.07
N THR A 17 -10.27 1.19 4.42
CA THR A 17 -9.44 0.08 4.93
C THR A 17 -8.71 0.46 6.22
N ALA A 18 -8.22 1.70 6.36
CA ALA A 18 -7.56 2.15 7.59
C ALA A 18 -8.51 2.13 8.79
N ILE A 19 -9.75 2.58 8.61
CA ILE A 19 -10.77 2.60 9.66
C ILE A 19 -11.23 1.17 10.00
N LEU A 20 -11.59 0.37 8.98
CA LEU A 20 -11.99 -1.02 9.17
C LEU A 20 -10.87 -1.84 9.84
N ALA A 21 -9.62 -1.64 9.44
CA ALA A 21 -8.48 -2.30 10.07
C ALA A 21 -8.33 -1.87 11.53
N LYS A 22 -8.37 -0.57 11.84
CA LYS A 22 -8.26 -0.08 13.24
C LYS A 22 -9.32 -0.72 14.14
N VAL A 23 -10.57 -0.84 13.66
CA VAL A 23 -11.66 -1.51 14.39
C VAL A 23 -11.39 -3.01 14.53
N GLY A 24 -11.01 -3.69 13.44
CA GLY A 24 -10.78 -5.14 13.43
C GLY A 24 -9.56 -5.59 14.24
N VAL A 25 -8.50 -4.77 14.33
CA VAL A 25 -7.29 -5.10 15.10
C VAL A 25 -7.35 -4.66 16.56
N ALA A 26 -8.39 -3.93 16.99
CA ALA A 26 -8.46 -3.37 18.35
C ALA A 26 -8.49 -4.45 19.44
N ASN A 27 -9.20 -5.56 19.22
CA ASN A 27 -9.43 -6.61 20.21
C ASN A 27 -8.81 -7.97 19.84
N VAL A 28 -7.99 -8.02 18.79
CA VAL A 28 -7.41 -9.27 18.26
C VAL A 28 -5.92 -9.05 18.00
N ASN A 29 -5.11 -10.10 18.13
CA ASN A 29 -3.71 -10.06 17.74
C ASN A 29 -3.56 -9.55 16.29
N SER A 30 -2.67 -8.57 16.07
CA SER A 30 -2.51 -7.91 14.76
C SER A 30 -1.99 -8.88 13.69
N HIS A 31 -1.17 -9.86 14.04
CA HIS A 31 -0.73 -10.89 13.10
C HIS A 31 -1.90 -11.79 12.67
N LEU A 32 -2.76 -12.19 13.61
CA LEU A 32 -3.95 -12.98 13.31
C LEU A 32 -4.95 -12.21 12.44
N ALA A 33 -5.22 -10.95 12.79
CA ALA A 33 -6.10 -10.09 12.00
C ALA A 33 -5.54 -9.85 10.58
N THR A 34 -4.22 -9.70 10.45
CA THR A 34 -3.54 -9.61 9.15
C THR A 34 -3.72 -10.89 8.36
N ALA A 35 -3.51 -12.06 8.97
CA ALA A 35 -3.66 -13.36 8.32
C ALA A 35 -5.08 -13.57 7.77
N ILE A 36 -6.11 -13.30 8.59
CA ILE A 36 -7.52 -13.40 8.17
C ILE A 36 -7.76 -12.49 6.95
N ARG A 37 -7.34 -11.22 7.05
CA ARG A 37 -7.50 -10.26 5.96
C ARG A 37 -6.76 -10.67 4.69
N THR A 38 -5.52 -11.17 4.81
CA THR A 38 -4.74 -11.62 3.64
C THR A 38 -5.40 -12.81 2.96
N THR A 39 -6.03 -13.72 3.71
CA THR A 39 -6.76 -14.85 3.13
C THR A 39 -7.98 -14.38 2.33
N VAL A 40 -8.73 -13.41 2.85
CA VAL A 40 -9.85 -12.80 2.11
C VAL A 40 -9.37 -12.12 0.83
N ILE A 41 -8.27 -11.37 0.90
CA ILE A 41 -7.68 -10.70 -0.26
C ILE A 41 -7.17 -11.73 -1.27
N LEU A 42 -6.52 -12.80 -0.82
CA LEU A 42 -6.03 -13.88 -1.66
C LEU A 42 -7.18 -14.52 -2.45
N ALA A 43 -8.26 -14.92 -1.76
CA ALA A 43 -9.43 -15.50 -2.41
C ALA A 43 -10.01 -14.56 -3.46
N PHE A 44 -10.25 -13.29 -3.08
CA PHE A 44 -10.81 -12.29 -3.99
C PHE A 44 -9.93 -12.02 -5.22
N ALA A 45 -8.61 -11.85 -5.01
CA ALA A 45 -7.66 -11.59 -6.08
C ALA A 45 -7.56 -12.78 -7.06
N TRP A 46 -7.51 -14.01 -6.56
CA TRP A 46 -7.49 -15.20 -7.40
C TRP A 46 -8.81 -15.43 -8.14
N THR A 47 -9.96 -15.17 -7.52
CA THR A 47 -11.26 -15.25 -8.22
C THR A 47 -11.31 -14.30 -9.41
N ILE A 48 -10.86 -13.05 -9.24
CA ILE A 48 -10.82 -12.09 -10.35
C ILE A 48 -9.78 -12.51 -11.39
N ALA A 49 -8.59 -12.94 -10.96
CA ALA A 49 -7.53 -13.38 -11.87
C ALA A 49 -8.01 -14.54 -12.76
N LEU A 50 -8.67 -15.55 -12.19
CA LEU A 50 -9.20 -16.68 -12.94
C LEU A 50 -10.39 -16.31 -13.84
N ALA A 51 -11.17 -15.28 -13.48
CA ALA A 51 -12.31 -14.81 -14.27
C ALA A 51 -11.89 -13.92 -15.46
N VAL A 52 -10.80 -13.16 -15.31
CA VAL A 52 -10.40 -12.11 -16.28
C VAL A 52 -9.16 -12.50 -17.07
N ALA A 53 -8.18 -13.17 -16.47
CA ALA A 53 -6.92 -13.49 -17.12
C ALA A 53 -7.01 -14.82 -17.89
N PRO A 54 -6.45 -14.92 -19.11
CA PRO A 54 -6.32 -16.18 -19.80
C PRO A 54 -5.50 -17.17 -18.97
N SER A 55 -6.05 -18.37 -18.73
CA SER A 55 -5.43 -19.40 -17.88
C SER A 55 -4.02 -19.82 -18.31
N ARG A 56 -3.65 -19.59 -19.58
CA ARG A 56 -2.32 -19.87 -20.13
C ARG A 56 -1.27 -18.81 -19.77
N GLU A 57 -1.65 -17.57 -19.43
CA GLU A 57 -0.69 -16.50 -19.11
C GLU A 57 0.11 -16.78 -17.83
N ILE A 58 -0.47 -17.53 -16.89
CA ILE A 58 0.21 -17.91 -15.63
C ILE A 58 1.45 -18.77 -15.92
N PHE A 59 1.38 -19.63 -16.95
CA PHE A 59 2.46 -20.54 -17.32
C PHE A 59 3.51 -19.90 -18.23
N THR A 60 3.24 -18.72 -18.80
CA THR A 60 4.19 -17.98 -19.64
C THR A 60 5.01 -16.95 -18.86
N LEU A 61 4.71 -16.75 -17.57
CA LEU A 61 5.45 -15.81 -16.73
C LEU A 61 6.93 -16.21 -16.58
N SER A 62 7.81 -15.23 -16.81
CA SER A 62 9.25 -15.43 -16.63
C SER A 62 9.62 -15.65 -15.16
N LYS A 63 10.74 -16.35 -14.90
CA LYS A 63 11.30 -16.50 -13.54
C LYS A 63 11.59 -15.15 -12.87
N ARG A 64 11.99 -14.15 -13.65
CA ARG A 64 12.23 -12.78 -13.17
C ARG A 64 10.94 -12.13 -12.69
N THR A 65 9.86 -12.27 -13.45
CA THR A 65 8.52 -11.77 -13.06
C THR A 65 8.07 -12.39 -11.75
N TRP A 66 8.20 -13.71 -11.61
CA TRP A 66 7.91 -14.42 -10.37
C TRP A 66 8.71 -13.90 -9.17
N LEU A 67 10.02 -13.67 -9.36
CA LEU A 67 10.87 -13.12 -8.29
C LEU A 67 10.42 -11.73 -7.85
N PHE A 68 10.19 -10.81 -8.79
CA PHE A 68 9.75 -9.45 -8.46
C PHE A 68 8.35 -9.42 -7.83
N LEU A 69 7.42 -10.26 -8.28
CA LEU A 69 6.11 -10.40 -7.66
C LEU A 69 6.20 -10.97 -6.23
N ALA A 70 7.04 -11.98 -6.01
CA ALA A 70 7.27 -12.54 -4.69
C ALA A 70 7.89 -11.51 -3.74
N LEU A 71 8.92 -10.78 -4.18
CA LEU A 71 9.55 -9.71 -3.40
C LEU A 71 8.56 -8.57 -3.09
N SER A 72 7.74 -8.17 -4.07
CA SER A 72 6.67 -7.20 -3.87
C SER A 72 5.63 -7.66 -2.86
N GLY A 73 5.24 -8.94 -2.91
CA GLY A 73 4.32 -9.56 -1.95
C GLY A 73 4.88 -9.56 -0.53
N VAL A 74 6.16 -9.92 -0.36
CA VAL A 74 6.86 -9.86 0.93
C VAL A 74 6.93 -8.42 1.46
N ALA A 75 7.30 -7.45 0.62
CA ALA A 75 7.34 -6.05 0.99
C ALA A 75 5.96 -5.51 1.42
N THR A 76 4.90 -5.91 0.72
CA THR A 76 3.51 -5.56 1.05
C THR A 76 3.10 -6.17 2.39
N GLY A 77 3.42 -7.44 2.63
CA GLY A 77 3.15 -8.13 3.90
C GLY A 77 3.85 -7.46 5.08
N LEU A 78 5.14 -7.16 4.94
CA LEU A 78 5.92 -6.45 5.97
C LEU A 78 5.36 -5.05 6.24
N SER A 79 4.98 -4.31 5.19
CA SER A 79 4.32 -3.01 5.32
C SER A 79 3.04 -3.10 6.15
N TRP A 80 2.17 -4.06 5.84
CA TRP A 80 0.92 -4.26 6.60
C TRP A 80 1.15 -4.65 8.05
N LEU A 81 2.10 -5.54 8.33
CA LEU A 81 2.44 -5.91 9.71
C LEU A 81 2.87 -4.68 10.53
N CYS A 82 3.73 -3.83 9.96
CA CYS A 82 4.16 -2.59 10.60
C CYS A 82 2.99 -1.60 10.77
N TYR A 83 2.19 -1.42 9.71
CA TYR A 83 1.07 -0.48 9.70
C TYR A 83 -0.02 -0.85 10.71
N PHE A 84 -0.42 -2.13 10.79
CA PHE A 84 -1.44 -2.55 11.75
C PHE A 84 -0.93 -2.54 13.18
N ARG A 85 0.36 -2.85 13.39
CA ARG A 85 0.97 -2.66 14.70
C ARG A 85 0.94 -1.19 15.11
N ALA A 86 1.27 -0.28 14.21
CA ALA A 86 1.17 1.16 14.46
C ALA A 86 -0.30 1.59 14.71
N LEU A 87 -1.26 1.07 13.95
CA LEU A 87 -2.69 1.32 14.18
C LEU A 87 -3.17 0.78 15.51
N GLN A 88 -2.64 -0.33 16.03
CA GLN A 88 -3.00 -0.78 17.39
C GLN A 88 -2.50 0.20 18.45
N LEU A 89 -1.27 0.70 18.31
CA LEU A 89 -0.61 1.56 19.29
C LEU A 89 -1.07 3.03 19.23
N GLY A 90 -1.47 3.53 18.07
CA GLY A 90 -1.76 4.95 17.84
C GLY A 90 -3.15 5.23 17.27
N ALA A 91 -3.52 6.51 17.23
CA ALA A 91 -4.75 6.95 16.57
C ALA A 91 -4.60 6.86 15.04
N ALA A 92 -5.65 6.40 14.35
CA ALA A 92 -5.65 6.30 12.89
C ALA A 92 -5.37 7.66 12.21
N SER A 93 -5.82 8.76 12.82
CA SER A 93 -5.56 10.13 12.37
C SER A 93 -4.09 10.55 12.41
N LYS A 94 -3.25 9.88 13.21
CA LYS A 94 -1.79 10.11 13.27
C LYS A 94 -1.02 9.11 12.42
N VAL A 95 -1.43 7.84 12.47
CA VAL A 95 -0.74 6.74 11.77
C VAL A 95 -0.94 6.83 10.26
N ALA A 96 -2.16 7.14 9.78
CA ALA A 96 -2.45 7.17 8.35
C ALA A 96 -1.64 8.26 7.60
N PRO A 97 -1.50 9.51 8.10
CA PRO A 97 -0.63 10.50 7.45
C PRO A 97 0.83 10.08 7.38
N VAL A 98 1.37 9.43 8.42
CA VAL A 98 2.75 8.92 8.42
C VAL A 98 2.93 7.82 7.37
N ASP A 99 1.96 6.91 7.23
CA ASP A 99 1.96 5.89 6.17
C ASP A 99 1.98 6.51 4.77
N LYS A 100 1.34 7.67 4.57
CA LYS A 100 1.36 8.40 3.29
C LYS A 100 2.72 9.02 2.94
N LEU A 101 3.67 9.07 3.88
CA LEU A 101 5.06 9.38 3.55
C LEU A 101 5.71 8.33 2.64
N SER A 102 5.09 7.15 2.47
CA SER A 102 5.44 6.18 1.42
C SER A 102 5.59 6.82 0.03
N VAL A 103 4.83 7.88 -0.28
CA VAL A 103 4.98 8.63 -1.55
C VAL A 103 6.40 9.19 -1.72
N VAL A 104 7.04 9.66 -0.65
CA VAL A 104 8.42 10.15 -0.69
C VAL A 104 9.38 9.03 -1.04
N PHE A 105 9.22 7.85 -0.40
CA PHE A 105 10.03 6.68 -0.71
C PHE A 105 9.82 6.21 -2.16
N VAL A 106 8.58 6.26 -2.66
CA VAL A 106 8.28 5.95 -4.07
C VAL A 106 9.01 6.92 -5.00
N LEU A 107 9.00 8.23 -4.73
CA LEU A 107 9.74 9.20 -5.55
C LEU A 107 11.25 8.93 -5.56
N VAL A 108 11.82 8.58 -4.41
CA VAL A 108 13.25 8.22 -4.30
C VAL A 108 13.55 6.93 -5.04
N PHE A 109 12.74 5.88 -4.87
CA PHE A 109 12.93 4.61 -5.56
C PHE A 109 12.70 4.73 -7.07
N ALA A 110 11.75 5.56 -7.50
CA ALA A 110 11.52 5.85 -8.91
C ALA A 110 12.73 6.55 -9.55
N ALA A 111 13.32 7.52 -8.85
CA ALA A 111 14.54 8.17 -9.32
C ALA A 111 15.74 7.20 -9.39
N LEU A 112 15.91 6.36 -8.36
CA LEU A 112 17.07 5.45 -8.26
C LEU A 112 16.97 4.23 -9.18
N PHE A 113 15.80 3.60 -9.28
CA PHE A 113 15.63 2.31 -9.96
C PHE A 113 14.92 2.42 -11.32
N LEU A 114 14.04 3.40 -11.50
CA LEU A 114 13.35 3.63 -12.78
C LEU A 114 13.98 4.75 -13.63
N GLY A 115 14.93 5.51 -13.06
CA GLY A 115 15.59 6.62 -13.75
C GLY A 115 14.68 7.83 -13.96
N GLU A 116 13.59 7.96 -13.17
CA GLU A 116 12.69 9.10 -13.27
C GLU A 116 13.39 10.39 -12.81
N SER A 117 13.34 11.43 -13.64
CA SER A 117 13.94 12.73 -13.30
C SER A 117 13.14 13.41 -12.19
N LEU A 118 13.76 13.59 -11.03
CA LEU A 118 13.23 14.43 -9.96
C LEU A 118 13.24 15.89 -10.40
N THR A 119 12.09 16.37 -10.87
CA THR A 119 11.89 17.80 -11.18
C THR A 119 11.74 18.61 -9.90
N TRP A 120 11.96 19.93 -9.99
CA TRP A 120 11.67 20.84 -8.87
C TRP A 120 10.21 20.73 -8.39
N ARG A 121 9.26 20.46 -9.30
CA ARG A 121 7.83 20.29 -8.98
C ARG A 121 7.57 19.04 -8.13
N THR A 122 8.20 17.92 -8.45
CA THR A 122 8.06 16.68 -7.67
C THR A 122 8.73 16.81 -6.30
N GLY A 123 9.87 17.51 -6.22
CA GLY A 123 10.52 17.84 -4.95
C GLY A 123 9.64 18.72 -4.05
N LEU A 124 9.09 19.81 -4.60
CA LEU A 124 8.19 20.70 -3.86
C LEU A 124 6.90 19.99 -3.41
N GLY A 125 6.30 19.19 -4.30
CA GLY A 125 5.12 18.39 -3.99
C GLY A 125 5.38 17.38 -2.88
N GLY A 126 6.52 16.67 -2.94
CA GLY A 126 6.95 15.75 -1.88
C GLY A 126 7.14 16.47 -0.55
N ALA A 127 7.82 17.63 -0.55
CA ALA A 127 8.02 18.43 0.65
C ALA A 127 6.69 18.89 1.28
N LEU A 128 5.71 19.30 0.47
CA LEU A 128 4.37 19.68 0.95
C LEU A 128 3.61 18.50 1.55
N ILE A 129 3.71 17.30 0.98
CA ILE A 129 3.13 16.08 1.55
C ILE A 129 3.76 15.78 2.92
N VAL A 130 5.09 15.88 3.04
CA VAL A 130 5.80 15.69 4.31
C VAL A 130 5.35 16.69 5.35
N ALA A 131 5.33 17.99 4.99
CA ALA A 131 4.90 19.05 5.88
C ALA A 131 3.46 18.82 6.37
N GLY A 132 2.54 18.47 5.46
CA GLY A 132 1.16 18.16 5.80
C GLY A 132 1.03 16.97 6.75
N ALA A 133 1.80 15.90 6.54
CA ALA A 133 1.81 14.74 7.44
C ALA A 133 2.33 15.11 8.84
N VAL A 134 3.42 15.90 8.92
CA VAL A 134 3.99 16.36 10.21
C VAL A 134 2.97 17.21 10.98
N VAL A 135 2.28 18.14 10.33
CA VAL A 135 1.24 18.97 10.96
C VAL A 135 0.11 18.12 11.54
N LEU A 136 -0.32 17.07 10.84
CA LEU A 136 -1.38 16.17 11.33
C LEU A 136 -0.94 15.33 12.54
N VAL A 137 0.35 14.99 12.64
CA VAL A 137 0.91 14.18 13.72
C VAL A 137 1.16 15.00 14.98
N LEU A 138 1.64 16.25 14.84
CA LEU A 138 2.02 17.15 15.93
C LEU A 138 0.83 17.78 16.68
N LYS A 139 -0.41 17.35 16.38
CA LYS A 139 -1.63 17.79 17.06
C LYS A 139 -1.95 16.97 18.30
#